data_AF-A0A942HKW3-F1
#
_entry.id   AF-A0A942HKW3-F1
#
_cell.length_a   1.000
_cell.length_b   1.000
_cell.length_c   1.000
_cell.angle_alpha   90.00
_cell.angle_beta   90.00
_cell.angle_gamma   90.00
#
_symmetry.space_group_name_H-M   'P 1'
#
loop_
_entity.id
_entity.type
_entity.pdbx_description
1 polymer ?
#
loop_
_entity_poly.entity_id
_entity_poly.type
_entity_poly.pdbx_seq_one_letter_code
_entity_poly.pdbx_strand_id
1 'polypeptide(L)'
;MNENKQRYSRRDFAKKAALISMAGPIATTPMASASEQSEMPGGQQISNLPANFPKLSDQSRAEAEQRHAAILAQYGSRFNNDQKADLRRLCYVLQPALDKVRAYTIQNGDSPALYLKPIVERQKKPAKTAPATTPAVKKP
;
A
#
# COMPACT_ATOMS: atom_id res chain seq x y z
N MET A 1 19.99 40.62 25.40
CA MET A 1 18.70 40.43 24.69
C MET A 1 18.23 39.03 25.03
N ASN A 2 17.19 38.90 25.86
CA ASN A 2 16.67 37.60 26.29
C ASN A 2 15.32 37.35 25.60
N GLU A 3 15.33 36.45 24.63
CA GLU A 3 14.16 35.99 23.88
C GLU A 3 13.29 35.11 24.79
N ASN A 4 12.09 35.58 25.15
CA ASN A 4 11.10 34.78 25.88
C ASN A 4 10.49 33.72 24.96
N LYS A 5 10.97 32.48 25.09
CA LYS A 5 10.47 31.30 24.36
C LYS A 5 9.04 30.98 24.82
N GLN A 6 8.05 31.44 24.06
CA GLN A 6 6.62 31.25 24.36
C GLN A 6 6.28 29.75 24.44
N ARG A 7 5.98 29.27 25.65
CA ARG A 7 5.55 27.90 25.90
C ARG A 7 4.03 27.84 25.81
N TYR A 8 3.50 27.32 24.71
CA TYR A 8 2.06 27.10 24.56
C TYR A 8 1.56 26.08 25.60
N SER A 9 0.63 26.52 26.46
CA SER A 9 0.06 25.68 27.51
C SER A 9 -1.08 24.81 26.95
N ARG A 10 -1.21 23.57 27.44
CA ARG A 10 -2.33 22.67 27.11
C ARG A 10 -3.69 23.30 27.41
N ARG A 11 -3.76 24.17 28.43
CA ARG A 11 -4.96 24.96 28.75
C ARG A 11 -5.29 25.98 27.67
N ASP A 12 -4.30 26.60 27.06
CA ASP A 12 -4.54 27.59 25.99
C ASP A 12 -5.03 26.90 24.70
N PHE A 13 -4.55 25.69 24.43
CA PHE A 13 -5.07 24.86 23.35
C PHE A 13 -6.54 24.45 23.60
N ALA A 14 -6.86 23.94 24.80
CA ALA A 14 -8.22 23.53 25.15
C ALA A 14 -9.22 24.69 25.14
N LYS A 15 -8.81 25.88 25.61
CA LYS A 15 -9.64 27.10 25.54
C LYS A 15 -9.97 27.50 24.10
N LYS A 16 -9.00 27.39 23.18
CA LYS A 16 -9.23 27.66 21.76
C LYS A 16 -10.14 26.61 21.11
N ALA A 17 -10.01 25.33 21.47
CA ALA A 17 -10.87 24.27 20.95
C ALA A 17 -12.33 24.39 21.47
N ALA A 18 -12.52 24.76 22.74
CA ALA A 18 -13.85 24.91 23.32
C ALA A 18 -14.65 26.08 22.73
N LEU A 19 -13.97 27.18 22.35
CA LEU A 19 -14.62 28.31 21.68
C LEU A 19 -15.12 28.00 20.26
N ILE A 20 -14.62 26.93 19.64
CA ILE A 20 -15.11 26.45 18.33
C ILE A 20 -16.38 25.60 18.48
N SER A 21 -16.66 25.04 19.67
CA SER A 21 -17.76 24.09 19.88
C SER A 21 -19.06 24.68 20.46
N MET A 22 -19.16 26.00 20.68
CA MET A 22 -20.32 26.60 21.38
C MET A 22 -21.01 27.77 20.64
N ALA A 23 -20.91 27.82 19.31
CA ALA A 23 -21.91 28.49 18.48
C ALA A 23 -22.73 27.40 17.78
N GLY A 24 -24.05 27.43 17.98
CA GLY A 24 -25.00 26.48 17.38
C GLY A 24 -25.01 26.51 15.84
N PRO A 25 -26.02 25.85 15.26
CA PRO A 25 -25.83 24.80 14.26
C PRO A 25 -24.78 25.18 13.23
N ILE A 26 -23.90 24.24 12.91
CA ILE A 26 -23.11 24.31 11.68
C ILE A 26 -24.14 24.45 10.56
N ALA A 27 -24.39 25.69 10.12
CA ALA A 27 -24.60 25.97 8.73
C ALA A 27 -23.53 25.14 8.06
N THR A 28 -23.97 24.08 7.39
CA THR A 28 -23.21 23.37 6.39
C THR A 28 -22.71 24.44 5.45
N THR A 29 -21.57 25.05 5.77
CA THR A 29 -20.67 25.52 4.77
C THR A 29 -20.46 24.25 3.95
N PRO A 30 -20.89 24.22 2.68
CA PRO A 30 -20.37 23.21 1.81
C PRO A 30 -18.87 23.55 1.75
N MET A 31 -18.09 22.98 2.67
CA MET A 31 -16.85 22.38 2.27
C MET A 31 -17.30 21.46 1.15
N ALA A 32 -17.26 21.96 -0.07
CA ALA A 32 -17.35 21.09 -1.21
C ALA A 32 -16.19 20.08 -0.94
N SER A 33 -16.40 18.84 -0.47
CA SER A 33 -17.49 17.92 -0.80
C SER A 33 -18.16 18.38 -2.07
N ALA A 34 -17.34 18.55 -3.09
CA ALA A 34 -17.60 17.83 -4.31
C ALA A 34 -17.69 16.34 -3.94
N SER A 35 -18.75 15.99 -3.20
CA SER A 35 -19.77 15.08 -3.68
C SER A 35 -20.29 15.67 -4.99
N GLU A 36 -19.42 15.79 -5.99
CA GLU A 36 -19.78 15.20 -7.26
C GLU A 36 -19.99 13.73 -6.91
N GLN A 37 -21.22 13.47 -6.47
CA GLN A 37 -22.00 12.40 -7.04
C GLN A 37 -22.08 12.73 -8.54
N SER A 38 -20.93 12.71 -9.23
CA SER A 38 -20.85 12.13 -10.54
C SER A 38 -21.59 10.84 -10.32
N GLU A 39 -22.75 10.71 -10.96
CA GLU A 39 -23.23 9.40 -11.34
C GLU A 39 -21.99 8.58 -11.64
N MET A 40 -21.66 7.66 -10.74
CA MET A 40 -20.69 6.61 -11.02
C MET A 40 -21.15 6.13 -12.39
N PRO A 41 -20.39 6.36 -13.48
CA PRO A 41 -20.88 5.96 -14.79
C PRO A 41 -21.06 4.46 -14.66
N GLY A 42 -22.33 4.07 -14.57
CA GLY A 42 -22.76 2.75 -14.15
C GLY A 42 -22.00 1.76 -15.00
N GLY A 43 -21.19 0.93 -14.35
CA GLY A 43 -20.52 -0.19 -15.00
C GLY A 43 -19.88 0.15 -16.34
N GLN A 44 -19.09 1.22 -16.46
CA GLN A 44 -18.10 1.23 -17.54
C GLN A 44 -17.19 0.02 -17.31
N GLN A 45 -17.43 -1.04 -18.09
CA GLN A 45 -16.56 -2.19 -18.15
C GLN A 45 -15.16 -1.65 -18.39
N ILE A 46 -14.27 -1.96 -17.47
CA ILE A 46 -12.87 -1.61 -17.64
C ILE A 46 -12.39 -2.53 -18.75
N SER A 47 -12.31 -1.95 -19.94
CA SER A 47 -11.79 -2.62 -21.11
C SER A 47 -10.34 -3.01 -20.82
N ASN A 48 -9.96 -4.19 -21.30
CA ASN A 48 -8.58 -4.70 -21.25
C ASN A 48 -8.07 -5.15 -19.86
N LEU A 49 -8.94 -5.56 -18.94
CA LEU A 49 -8.49 -6.40 -17.82
C LEU A 49 -7.91 -7.72 -18.37
N PRO A 50 -6.85 -8.27 -17.75
CA PRO A 50 -6.30 -9.56 -18.17
C PRO A 50 -7.38 -10.65 -18.05
N ALA A 51 -7.35 -11.64 -18.95
CA ALA A 51 -8.41 -12.65 -19.06
C ALA A 51 -8.71 -13.41 -17.75
N ASN A 52 -7.71 -13.55 -16.86
CA ASN A 52 -7.83 -14.21 -15.56
C ASN A 52 -7.91 -13.21 -14.38
N PHE A 53 -8.50 -12.03 -14.58
CA PHE A 53 -8.53 -11.01 -13.55
C PHE A 53 -9.42 -11.42 -12.35
N PRO A 54 -8.92 -11.36 -11.10
CA PRO A 54 -9.70 -11.70 -9.91
C PRO A 54 -10.93 -10.80 -9.76
N LYS A 55 -12.05 -11.38 -9.30
CA LYS A 55 -13.25 -10.60 -8.99
C LYS A 55 -13.00 -9.75 -7.74
N LEU A 56 -12.96 -8.43 -7.92
CA LEU A 56 -12.83 -7.46 -6.83
C LEU A 56 -14.16 -7.32 -6.06
N SER A 57 -14.04 -7.08 -4.75
CA SER A 57 -15.16 -6.66 -3.90
C SER A 57 -15.62 -5.24 -4.26
N ASP A 58 -16.84 -4.85 -3.84
CA ASP A 58 -17.36 -3.51 -4.12
C ASP A 58 -16.53 -2.41 -3.42
N GLN A 59 -16.07 -2.68 -2.19
CA GLN A 59 -15.14 -1.79 -1.49
C GLN A 59 -13.82 -1.64 -2.26
N SER A 60 -13.22 -2.76 -2.69
CA SER A 60 -11.96 -2.74 -3.44
C SER A 60 -12.10 -1.97 -4.77
N ARG A 61 -13.26 -2.08 -5.43
CA ARG A 61 -13.57 -1.30 -6.65
C ARG A 61 -13.64 0.20 -6.35
N ALA A 62 -14.36 0.58 -5.30
CA ALA A 62 -14.47 1.99 -4.89
C ALA A 62 -13.09 2.58 -4.56
N GLU A 63 -12.22 1.84 -3.87
CA GLU A 63 -10.84 2.26 -3.59
C GLU A 63 -10.01 2.46 -4.86
N ALA A 64 -10.15 1.57 -5.85
CA ALA A 64 -9.46 1.69 -7.12
C ALA A 64 -9.89 2.95 -7.90
N GLU A 65 -11.19 3.25 -7.93
CA GLU A 65 -11.72 4.48 -8.55
C GLU A 65 -11.30 5.73 -7.79
N GLN A 66 -11.35 5.71 -6.46
CA GLN A 66 -10.91 6.83 -5.62
C GLN A 66 -9.42 7.15 -5.86
N ARG A 67 -8.58 6.11 -6.01
CA ARG A 67 -7.16 6.27 -6.33
C ARG A 67 -6.97 6.90 -7.72
N HIS A 68 -7.72 6.44 -8.71
CA HIS A 68 -7.69 7.02 -10.06
C HIS A 68 -8.09 8.50 -10.04
N ALA A 69 -9.20 8.84 -9.38
CA ALA A 69 -9.65 10.21 -9.22
C ALA A 69 -8.61 11.10 -8.53
N ALA A 70 -7.97 10.60 -7.46
CA ALA A 70 -6.90 11.34 -6.76
C ALA A 70 -5.68 11.60 -7.66
N ILE A 71 -5.27 10.62 -8.47
CA ILE A 71 -4.17 10.79 -9.42
C ILE A 71 -4.51 11.85 -10.46
N LEU A 72 -5.74 11.84 -10.99
CA LEU A 72 -6.17 12.82 -11.99
C LEU A 72 -6.36 14.22 -11.39
N ALA A 73 -6.82 14.34 -10.15
CA ALA A 73 -6.91 15.62 -9.47
C ALA A 73 -5.54 16.29 -9.32
N GLN A 74 -4.48 15.51 -9.04
CA GLN A 74 -3.15 16.05 -8.82
C GLN A 74 -2.31 16.18 -10.10
N TYR A 75 -2.48 15.27 -11.07
CA TYR A 75 -1.60 15.13 -12.23
C TYR A 75 -2.34 15.02 -13.56
N GLY A 76 -3.65 15.26 -13.60
CA GLY A 76 -4.49 15.00 -14.78
C GLY A 76 -4.11 15.75 -16.05
N SER A 77 -3.43 16.90 -15.93
CA SER A 77 -2.92 17.67 -17.08
C SER A 77 -1.74 17.01 -17.79
N ARG A 78 -1.08 16.04 -17.15
CA ARG A 78 0.08 15.32 -17.70
C ARG A 78 -0.28 14.13 -18.59
N PHE A 79 -1.56 13.76 -18.63
CA PHE A 79 -2.02 12.55 -19.29
C PHE A 79 -3.01 12.87 -20.42
N ASN A 80 -2.83 12.21 -21.55
CA ASN A 80 -3.85 12.17 -22.60
C ASN A 80 -4.99 11.20 -22.22
N ASN A 81 -6.04 11.14 -23.03
CA ASN A 81 -7.23 10.33 -22.71
C ASN A 81 -6.94 8.84 -22.65
N ASP A 82 -6.08 8.33 -23.55
CA ASP A 82 -5.70 6.91 -23.57
C ASP A 82 -4.90 6.53 -22.32
N GLN A 83 -3.98 7.39 -21.89
CA GLN A 83 -3.22 7.24 -20.65
C GLN A 83 -4.12 7.31 -19.41
N LYS A 84 -5.15 8.16 -19.41
CA LYS A 84 -6.13 8.23 -18.31
C LYS A 84 -6.93 6.92 -18.20
N ALA A 85 -7.30 6.32 -19.33
CA ALA A 85 -7.97 5.02 -19.37
C ALA A 85 -7.03 3.89 -18.88
N ASP A 86 -5.77 3.89 -19.32
CA ASP A 86 -4.79 2.90 -18.87
C ASP A 86 -4.45 3.05 -17.38
N LEU A 87 -4.38 4.28 -16.86
CA LEU A 87 -4.24 4.53 -15.42
C LEU A 87 -5.38 3.93 -14.60
N ARG A 88 -6.63 4.05 -15.08
CA ARG A 88 -7.78 3.43 -14.44
C ARG A 88 -7.62 1.91 -14.41
N ARG A 89 -7.24 1.30 -15.55
CA ARG A 89 -6.95 -0.13 -15.64
C ARG A 89 -5.85 -0.56 -14.65
N LEU A 90 -4.75 0.20 -14.56
CA LEU A 90 -3.65 -0.08 -13.63
C LEU A 90 -4.09 -0.01 -12.16
N CYS A 91 -4.95 0.95 -11.79
CA CYS A 91 -5.50 1.05 -10.44
C CYS A 91 -6.29 -0.20 -10.05
N TYR A 92 -7.02 -0.78 -11.01
CA TYR A 92 -7.73 -2.04 -10.82
C TYR A 92 -6.77 -3.24 -10.76
N VAL A 93 -5.79 -3.31 -11.66
CA VAL A 93 -4.79 -4.38 -11.69
C VAL A 93 -4.01 -4.48 -10.37
N LEU A 94 -3.71 -3.34 -9.74
CA LEU A 94 -2.99 -3.27 -8.47
C LEU A 94 -3.83 -3.72 -7.27
N GLN A 95 -5.16 -3.53 -7.31
CA GLN A 95 -6.02 -3.68 -6.14
C GLN A 95 -5.98 -5.08 -5.48
N PRO A 96 -5.98 -6.21 -6.22
CA PRO A 96 -5.90 -7.54 -5.60
C PRO A 96 -4.61 -7.75 -4.78
N ALA A 97 -3.50 -7.16 -5.20
CA ALA A 97 -2.24 -7.27 -4.46
C ALA A 97 -2.31 -6.45 -3.15
N LEU A 98 -2.94 -5.28 -3.19
CA LEU A 98 -3.17 -4.46 -1.99
C LEU A 98 -4.11 -5.15 -1.00
N ASP A 99 -5.17 -5.78 -1.49
CA ASP A 99 -6.11 -6.54 -0.66
C ASP A 99 -5.39 -7.70 0.05
N LYS A 100 -4.47 -8.40 -0.64
CA LYS A 100 -3.62 -9.44 -0.04
C LYS A 100 -2.68 -8.90 1.04
N VAL A 101 -2.02 -7.78 0.79
CA VAL A 101 -1.12 -7.15 1.76
C VAL A 101 -1.91 -6.70 3.00
N ARG A 102 -3.11 -6.16 2.82
CA ARG A 102 -3.98 -5.74 3.92
C ARG A 102 -4.52 -6.91 4.74
N ALA A 103 -4.79 -8.05 4.08
CA ALA A 103 -5.22 -9.27 4.74
C ALA A 103 -4.10 -9.99 5.50
N TYR A 104 -2.82 -9.62 5.27
CA TYR A 104 -1.69 -10.22 5.97
C TYR A 104 -1.74 -9.89 7.46
N THR A 105 -1.69 -10.92 8.31
CA THR A 105 -1.74 -10.74 9.77
C THR A 105 -0.41 -10.25 10.30
N ILE A 106 -0.42 -9.04 10.86
CA ILE A 106 0.73 -8.40 11.49
C ILE A 106 0.47 -8.33 13.01
N GLN A 107 1.45 -8.72 13.81
CA GLN A 107 1.39 -8.58 15.27
C GLN A 107 1.92 -7.21 15.70
N ASN A 108 1.38 -6.68 16.81
CA ASN A 108 1.89 -5.47 17.46
C ASN A 108 3.28 -5.78 18.05
N GLY A 109 4.32 -5.70 17.21
CA GLY A 109 5.68 -6.15 17.51
C GLY A 109 6.49 -6.47 16.25
N ASP A 110 5.81 -6.73 15.13
CA ASP A 110 6.47 -6.93 13.84
C ASP A 110 7.06 -5.61 13.33
N SER A 111 8.39 -5.50 13.39
CA SER A 111 9.12 -4.34 12.89
C SER A 111 9.24 -4.37 11.36
N PRO A 112 9.39 -3.21 10.69
CA PRO A 112 9.70 -3.17 9.27
C PRO A 112 10.98 -3.98 8.95
N ALA A 113 11.01 -4.62 7.78
CA ALA A 113 12.15 -5.38 7.30
C ALA A 113 13.30 -4.44 6.84
N LEU A 114 14.14 -4.03 7.78
CA LEU A 114 15.25 -3.08 7.53
C LEU A 114 16.48 -3.72 6.88
N TYR A 115 16.64 -5.04 6.99
CA TYR A 115 17.84 -5.76 6.54
C TYR A 115 17.47 -7.04 5.81
N LEU A 116 18.14 -7.29 4.68
CA LEU A 116 18.08 -8.57 3.99
C LEU A 116 19.07 -9.53 4.63
N LYS A 117 18.59 -10.64 5.19
CA LYS A 117 19.45 -11.74 5.67
C LYS A 117 19.41 -12.88 4.64
N PRO A 118 20.37 -12.97 3.71
CA PRO A 118 20.38 -14.03 2.72
C PRO A 118 20.57 -15.39 3.41
N ILE A 119 19.71 -16.35 3.07
CA ILE A 119 19.85 -17.74 3.49
C ILE A 119 20.83 -18.39 2.51
N VAL A 120 22.10 -18.49 2.88
CA VAL A 120 23.10 -19.22 2.08
C VAL A 120 23.02 -20.69 2.45
N GLU A 121 22.38 -21.51 1.62
CA GLU A 121 22.47 -22.96 1.76
C GLU A 121 23.91 -23.39 1.50
N ARG A 122 24.64 -23.74 2.56
CA ARG A 122 25.97 -24.34 2.43
C ARG A 122 25.80 -25.71 1.79
N GLN A 123 26.15 -25.82 0.52
CA GLN A 123 26.38 -27.09 -0.17
C GLN A 123 27.24 -27.99 0.74
N LYS A 124 26.66 -29.11 1.19
CA LYS A 124 27.35 -30.10 2.02
C LYS A 124 28.48 -30.68 1.15
N LYS A 125 29.75 -30.45 1.54
CA LYS A 125 30.92 -31.05 0.85
C LYS A 125 30.65 -32.54 0.62
N PRO A 126 30.78 -33.07 -0.62
CA PRO A 126 30.67 -34.51 -0.82
C PRO A 126 31.71 -35.20 0.05
N ALA A 127 31.27 -36.21 0.80
CA ALA A 127 32.15 -37.00 1.66
C ALA A 127 33.32 -37.50 0.83
N LYS A 128 34.54 -37.23 1.31
CA LYS A 128 35.79 -37.66 0.70
C LYS A 128 35.72 -39.17 0.54
N THR A 129 35.65 -39.65 -0.70
CA THR A 129 35.71 -41.08 -1.05
C THR A 129 36.94 -41.68 -0.39
N ALA A 130 36.73 -42.69 0.45
CA ALA A 130 37.82 -43.44 1.07
C ALA A 130 38.62 -44.16 -0.03
N PRO A 131 39.97 -44.17 0.03
CA PRO A 131 40.77 -44.89 -0.95
C PRO A 131 40.57 -46.40 -0.79
N ALA A 132 40.40 -47.09 -1.92
CA ALA A 132 40.22 -48.52 -1.99
C ALA A 132 41.42 -49.28 -1.38
N THR A 133 41.13 -50.18 -0.45
CA THR A 133 42.09 -51.11 0.12
C THR A 133 42.57 -52.09 -0.96
N THR A 134 43.85 -52.04 -1.33
CA THR A 134 44.49 -53.04 -2.20
C THR A 134 44.65 -54.38 -1.46
N PRO A 135 44.31 -55.54 -2.05
CA PRO A 135 44.52 -56.84 -1.43
C PRO A 135 46.00 -57.22 -1.51
N ALA A 136 46.58 -57.59 -0.36
CA ALA A 136 47.96 -58.06 -0.26
C ALA A 136 48.12 -59.46 -0.87
N VAL A 137 48.99 -59.56 -1.87
CA VAL A 137 49.44 -60.82 -2.49
C VAL A 137 50.36 -61.55 -1.51
N LYS A 138 49.96 -62.74 -1.06
CA LYS A 138 50.86 -63.72 -0.40
C LYS A 138 51.58 -64.55 -1.47
N LYS A 139 52.87 -64.76 -1.29
CA LYS A 139 53.73 -65.66 -2.09
C LYS A 139 54.81 -66.27 -1.18
N PRO A 140 55.46 -67.33 -1.65
CA PRO A 140 55.05 -68.74 -1.61
C PRO A 140 55.43 -69.44 -0.29
#